data_AF-A0A8T6U0L2-F1
#
_entry.id   AF-A0A8T6U0L2-F1
#
_cell.length_a   1.000
_cell.length_b   1.000
_cell.length_c   1.000
_cell.angle_alpha   90.00
_cell.angle_beta   90.00
_cell.angle_gamma   90.00
#
_symmetry.space_group_name_H-M   'P 1'
#
loop_
_entity.id
_entity.type
_entity.pdbx_description
1 polymer ?
#
loop_
_entity_poly.entity_id
_entity_poly.type
_entity_poly.pdbx_seq_one_letter_code
_entity_poly.pdbx_strand_id
1 'polypeptide(L)'
;MTTLELEVSVKGSRSKVFETLTDFENFQKQSPLFFPHLQVKSKRGNVCVIEQHLVLAKKEFVMMTKHIVNYPATHEYFVIGGDCKG
;
A
#
# COMPACT_ATOMS: atom_id res chain seq x y z
N MET A 1 9.39 -12.26 17.33
CA MET A 1 8.82 -11.64 16.11
C MET A 1 7.99 -12.72 15.43
N THR A 2 6.70 -12.50 15.24
CA THR A 2 5.82 -13.48 14.58
C THR A 2 5.69 -13.08 13.12
N THR A 3 6.02 -13.99 12.21
CA THR A 3 5.88 -13.79 10.77
C THR A 3 4.65 -14.54 10.27
N LEU A 4 3.86 -13.90 9.41
CA LEU A 4 2.74 -14.51 8.70
C LEU A 4 3.05 -14.48 7.20
N GLU A 5 2.94 -15.63 6.55
CA GLU A 5 3.08 -15.77 5.11
C GLU A 5 1.73 -16.17 4.51
N LEU A 6 1.34 -15.50 3.42
CA LEU A 6 0.09 -15.73 2.71
C LEU A 6 0.38 -15.78 1.21
N GLU A 7 -0.15 -16.79 0.54
CA GLU A 7 -0.11 -16.91 -0.92
C GLU A 7 -1.53 -16.82 -1.49
N VAL A 8 -1.71 -16.00 -2.53
CA VAL A 8 -2.98 -15.83 -3.23
C VAL A 8 -2.74 -15.88 -4.73
N SER A 9 -3.51 -16.70 -5.44
CA SER A 9 -3.49 -16.79 -6.90
C SER A 9 -4.51 -15.84 -7.53
N VAL A 10 -4.09 -15.06 -8.52
CA VAL A 10 -4.93 -14.07 -9.21
C VAL A 10 -4.80 -14.24 -10.72
N LYS A 11 -5.91 -14.12 -11.45
CA LYS A 11 -5.90 -14.20 -12.92
C LYS A 11 -5.50 -12.84 -13.51
N GLY A 12 -4.35 -12.77 -14.18
CA GLY A 12 -3.87 -11.56 -14.85
C GLY A 12 -2.40 -11.66 -15.23
N SER A 13 -1.90 -10.70 -16.02
CA SER A 13 -0.46 -10.60 -16.26
C SER A 13 0.24 -10.04 -15.01
N ARG A 14 1.45 -10.51 -14.73
CA ARG A 14 2.27 -10.07 -13.59
C ARG A 14 2.42 -8.55 -13.55
N SER A 15 2.72 -7.93 -14.70
CA SER A 15 2.87 -6.48 -14.83
C SER A 15 1.62 -5.72 -14.43
N LYS A 16 0.45 -6.14 -14.94
CA LYS A 16 -0.82 -5.45 -14.70
C LYS A 16 -1.26 -5.56 -13.25
N VAL A 17 -1.10 -6.74 -12.64
CA VAL A 17 -1.37 -6.91 -11.20
C VAL A 17 -0.48 -5.97 -10.39
N PHE A 18 0.81 -5.93 -10.71
CA PHE A 18 1.77 -5.10 -9.99
C PHE A 18 1.49 -3.60 -10.15
N GLU A 19 1.22 -3.14 -11.37
CA GLU A 19 0.83 -1.75 -11.68
C GLU A 19 -0.43 -1.34 -10.92
N THR A 20 -1.43 -2.21 -10.87
CA THR A 20 -2.69 -1.94 -10.14
C THR A 20 -2.43 -1.74 -8.65
N LEU A 21 -1.59 -2.58 -8.03
CA LEU A 21 -1.30 -2.53 -6.59
C LEU A 21 -0.35 -1.40 -6.19
N THR A 22 0.39 -0.83 -7.15
CA THR A 22 1.38 0.23 -6.90
C THR A 22 1.00 1.58 -7.51
N ASP A 23 -0.17 1.70 -8.12
CA ASP A 23 -0.76 2.97 -8.59
C ASP A 23 -1.35 3.77 -7.42
N PHE A 24 -0.46 4.23 -6.54
CA PHE A 24 -0.83 5.01 -5.35
C PHE A 24 -1.60 6.30 -5.68
N GLU A 25 -1.45 6.85 -6.89
CA GLU A 25 -2.14 8.08 -7.28
C GLU A 25 -3.62 7.85 -7.57
N ASN A 26 -3.99 6.65 -8.05
CA ASN A 26 -5.39 6.31 -8.34
C ASN A 26 -5.97 5.22 -7.43
N PHE A 27 -5.19 4.63 -6.52
CA PHE A 27 -5.62 3.51 -5.68
C PHE A 27 -6.87 3.83 -4.86
N GLN A 28 -6.97 5.07 -4.34
CA GLN A 28 -8.17 5.54 -3.63
C GLN A 28 -9.43 5.42 -4.49
N LYS A 29 -9.37 5.70 -5.79
CA LYS A 29 -10.52 5.58 -6.70
C LYS A 29 -10.93 4.13 -6.93
N GLN A 30 -9.95 3.22 -6.91
CA GLN A 30 -10.15 1.80 -7.12
C GLN A 30 -10.73 1.11 -5.88
N SER A 31 -10.39 1.60 -4.69
CA SER A 31 -10.74 0.97 -3.42
C SER A 31 -11.19 1.98 -2.33
N PRO A 32 -12.21 2.82 -2.61
CA PRO A 32 -12.58 3.93 -1.72
C PRO A 32 -13.18 3.47 -0.38
N LEU A 33 -13.74 2.26 -0.34
CA LEU A 33 -14.31 1.68 0.89
C LEU A 33 -13.23 1.33 1.92
N PHE A 34 -12.04 0.93 1.45
CA PHE A 34 -10.93 0.55 2.32
C PHE A 34 -9.95 1.70 2.50
N PHE A 35 -9.80 2.56 1.50
CA PHE A 35 -8.91 3.72 1.54
C PHE A 35 -9.70 5.01 1.30
N PRO A 36 -10.45 5.53 2.29
CA PRO A 36 -11.19 6.78 2.14
C PRO A 36 -10.31 7.98 1.79
N HIS A 37 -9.03 7.94 2.19
CA HIS A 37 -8.05 8.96 1.84
C HIS A 37 -6.67 8.31 1.65
N LEU A 38 -5.99 8.67 0.57
CA LEU A 38 -4.62 8.27 0.33
C LEU A 38 -3.90 9.41 -0.40
N GLN A 39 -2.83 9.92 0.20
CA GLN A 39 -2.08 11.05 -0.33
C GLN A 39 -0.58 10.73 -0.41
N VAL A 40 -0.03 10.80 -1.62
CA VAL A 40 1.42 10.75 -1.83
C VAL A 40 2.04 12.04 -1.26
N LYS A 41 2.87 11.91 -0.23
CA LYS A 41 3.63 13.02 0.38
C LYS A 41 4.96 13.24 -0.33
N SER A 42 5.60 12.16 -0.79
CA SER A 42 6.83 12.26 -1.58
C SER A 42 7.07 11.02 -2.43
N LYS A 43 7.78 11.19 -3.55
CA LYS A 43 8.20 10.11 -4.45
C LYS A 43 9.63 10.41 -4.93
N ARG A 44 10.56 9.47 -4.71
CA ARG A 44 11.97 9.59 -5.10
C ARG A 44 12.47 8.23 -5.56
N GLY A 45 12.70 8.08 -6.87
CA GLY A 45 13.07 6.79 -7.45
C GLY A 45 11.99 5.73 -7.18
N ASN A 46 12.41 4.59 -6.64
CA ASN A 46 11.53 3.50 -6.25
C ASN A 46 10.88 3.66 -4.85
N VAL A 47 11.13 4.77 -4.15
CA VAL A 47 10.59 5.02 -2.82
C VAL A 47 9.45 6.02 -2.87
N CYS A 48 8.34 5.69 -2.24
CA CYS A 48 7.17 6.55 -2.07
C CYS A 48 6.81 6.67 -0.58
N VAL A 49 6.49 7.87 -0.12
CA VAL A 49 5.93 8.10 1.22
C VAL A 49 4.49 8.57 1.06
N ILE A 50 3.58 7.90 1.76
CA ILE A 50 2.15 8.10 1.65
C ILE A 50 1.58 8.34 3.04
N GLU A 51 0.61 9.25 3.14
CA GLU A 51 -0.32 9.31 4.26
C GLU A 51 -1.61 8.62 3.84
N GLN A 52 -2.08 7.68 4.64
CA GLN A 52 -3.26 6.89 4.34
C GLN A 52 -4.22 6.86 5.52
N HIS A 53 -5.51 6.97 5.19
CA HIS A 53 -6.63 6.61 6.03
C HIS A 53 -7.15 5.26 5.52
N LEU A 54 -7.05 4.23 6.34
CA LEU A 54 -7.45 2.86 6.06
C LEU A 54 -8.62 2.46 6.96
N VAL A 55 -9.64 1.85 6.37
CA VAL A 55 -10.79 1.27 7.09
C VAL A 55 -10.77 -0.24 6.95
N LEU A 56 -10.55 -0.96 8.05
CA LEU A 56 -10.56 -2.42 8.09
C LEU A 56 -11.39 -2.91 9.28
N ALA A 57 -12.29 -3.86 9.02
CA ALA A 57 -13.16 -4.44 10.05
C ALA A 57 -13.89 -3.37 10.90
N LYS A 58 -14.36 -2.29 10.26
CA LYS A 58 -15.02 -1.13 10.89
C LYS A 58 -14.13 -0.33 11.86
N LYS A 59 -12.81 -0.50 11.78
CA LYS A 59 -11.82 0.33 12.48
C LYS A 59 -11.11 1.22 11.49
N GLU A 60 -10.86 2.46 11.92
CA GLU A 60 -10.09 3.45 11.18
C GLU A 60 -8.63 3.42 11.63
N PHE A 61 -7.73 3.60 10.68
CA PHE A 61 -6.30 3.70 10.90
C PHE A 61 -5.75 4.86 10.09
N VAL A 62 -4.99 5.73 10.74
CA VAL A 62 -4.31 6.85 10.10
C VAL A 62 -2.81 6.65 10.28
N MET A 63 -2.11 6.46 9.16
CA MET A 63 -0.69 6.13 9.20
C MET A 63 0.09 6.77 8.04
N MET A 64 1.37 6.99 8.29
CA MET A 64 2.35 7.31 7.25
C MET A 64 3.16 6.08 6.91
N THR A 65 3.31 5.81 5.62
CA THR A 65 3.88 4.58 5.11
C THR A 65 4.96 4.85 4.09
N LYS A 66 6.04 4.07 4.15
CA LYS A 66 7.09 4.04 3.14
C LYS A 66 6.89 2.81 2.28
N HIS A 67 6.81 3.02 0.98
CA HIS A 67 6.70 1.98 -0.03
C HIS A 67 8.03 1.93 -0.80
N ILE A 68 8.61 0.73 -0.97
CA ILE A 68 9.76 0.49 -1.84
C ILE A 68 9.29 -0.44 -2.95
N VAL A 69 9.29 0.05 -4.18
CA VAL A 69 8.69 -0.62 -5.34
C VAL A 69 9.78 -1.08 -6.31
N ASN A 70 10.18 -2.34 -6.21
CA ASN A 70 11.14 -2.96 -7.12
C ASN A 70 10.38 -3.66 -8.23
N TYR A 71 9.94 -2.90 -9.24
CA TYR A 71 9.11 -3.42 -10.31
C TYR A 71 9.82 -4.51 -11.14
N PRO A 72 9.12 -5.59 -11.56
CA PRO A 72 7.81 -6.09 -11.10
C PRO A 72 8.00 -7.23 -10.07
N ALA A 73 9.08 -7.16 -9.30
CA ALA A 73 9.56 -8.21 -8.43
C ALA A 73 8.93 -8.13 -7.04
N THR A 74 9.15 -7.03 -6.33
CA THR A 74 8.74 -6.86 -4.92
C THR A 74 8.18 -5.48 -4.65
N HIS A 75 7.19 -5.42 -3.76
CA HIS A 75 6.71 -4.19 -3.15
C HIS A 75 6.81 -4.36 -1.64
N GLU A 76 7.68 -3.57 -1.00
CA GLU A 76 7.85 -3.56 0.44
C GLU A 76 7.10 -2.36 1.04
N TYR A 77 6.50 -2.58 2.21
CA TYR A 77 5.65 -1.63 2.90
C TYR A 77 6.09 -1.52 4.37
N PHE A 78 6.32 -0.29 4.82
CA PHE A 78 6.73 0.00 6.19
C PHE A 78 5.86 1.09 6.78
N VAL A 79 5.33 0.88 7.98
CA VAL A 79 4.64 1.93 8.73
C VAL A 79 5.68 2.78 9.46
N ILE A 80 5.77 4.06 9.12
CA ILE A 80 6.78 4.99 9.65
C ILE A 80 6.20 6.05 10.61
N GLY A 81 4.87 6.16 10.68
CA GLY A 81 4.14 7.11 11.52
C GLY A 81 2.68 6.69 11.74
N GLY A 82 2.09 7.12 12.86
CA GLY A 82 0.67 6.88 13.18
C GLY A 82 0.36 5.48 13.69
N ASP A 83 -0.86 5.02 13.42
CA ASP A 83 -1.35 3.71 13.85
C ASP A 83 -0.50 2.57 13.26
N CYS A 84 -0.35 1.49 14.01
CA CYS A 84 0.43 0.30 13.62
C CYS A 84 1.94 0.54 13.41
N LYS A 85 2.49 1.69 13.82
CA LYS A 85 3.95 1.90 13.85
C LYS A 85 4.58 1.05 14.95
N GLY A 86 5.52 0.19 14.57
CA GLY A 86 6.24 -0.71 15.48
C GLY A 86 6.91 -1.82 14.72
#